data_AF-A0A930GSK4-F1
#
_entry.id   AF-A0A930GSK4-F1
#
_cell.length_a   1.000
_cell.length_b   1.000
_cell.length_c   1.000
_cell.angle_alpha   90.00
_cell.angle_beta   90.00
_cell.angle_gamma   90.00
#
_symmetry.space_group_name_H-M   'P 1'
#
loop_
_entity.id
_entity.type
_entity.pdbx_description
1 polymer ?
#
loop_
_entity_poly.entity_id
_entity_poly.type
_entity_poly.pdbx_seq_one_letter_code
_entity_poly.pdbx_strand_id
1 'polypeptide(L)'
;VLHMPVISAENLQKLIKDKYPTLKPEYISQFATLFDEIRKKCEGGEISTRSLDLRGLISCIGMMKKGLGVTKALEMGLINKCFDEYERQLVLDIVSARLPESLLGESIFS
;
A
#
# COMPACT_ATOMS: atom_id res chain seq x y z
N VAL A 1 -5.64 -22.63 10.80
CA VAL A 1 -4.95 -21.54 10.09
C VAL A 1 -5.61 -21.37 8.73
N LEU A 2 -6.28 -20.24 8.49
CA LEU A 2 -6.81 -19.96 7.16
C LEU A 2 -5.64 -19.50 6.29
N HIS A 3 -5.20 -20.37 5.36
CA HIS A 3 -4.30 -19.96 4.29
C HIS A 3 -5.04 -18.97 3.41
N MET A 4 -4.80 -17.68 3.60
CA MET A 4 -5.26 -16.67 2.65
C MET A 4 -4.47 -16.85 1.35
N PRO A 5 -5.13 -17.04 0.20
CA PRO A 5 -4.43 -17.14 -1.07
C PRO A 5 -3.68 -15.83 -1.33
N VAL A 6 -2.40 -15.97 -1.67
CA VAL A 6 -1.51 -14.85 -1.94
C VAL A 6 -1.89 -14.26 -3.30
N ILE A 7 -2.38 -13.02 -3.32
CA ILE A 7 -2.61 -12.30 -4.58
C ILE A 7 -1.25 -12.00 -5.23
N SER A 8 -1.08 -12.36 -6.50
CA SER A 8 0.11 -11.98 -7.26
C SER A 8 0.12 -10.47 -7.49
N ALA A 9 1.31 -9.88 -7.67
CA ALA A 9 1.42 -8.46 -8.00
C ALA A 9 0.60 -8.11 -9.25
N GLU A 10 0.61 -8.97 -10.27
CA GLU A 10 -0.18 -8.81 -11.50
C GLU A 10 -1.69 -8.78 -11.24
N ASN A 11 -2.20 -9.69 -10.41
CA ASN A 11 -3.62 -9.73 -10.06
C ASN A 11 -4.01 -8.54 -9.19
N LEU A 12 -3.11 -8.06 -8.34
CA LEU A 12 -3.31 -6.85 -7.56
C LEU A 12 -3.37 -5.61 -8.46
N GLN A 13 -2.49 -5.51 -9.46
CA GLN A 13 -2.54 -4.42 -10.45
C GLN A 13 -3.87 -4.43 -11.22
N LYS A 14 -4.34 -5.59 -11.67
CA LYS A 14 -5.66 -5.73 -12.32
C LYS A 14 -6.78 -5.27 -11.40
N LEU A 15 -6.79 -5.74 -10.15
CA LEU A 15 -7.79 -5.35 -9.15
C LEU A 15 -7.83 -3.84 -8.90
N ILE A 16 -6.65 -3.21 -8.76
CA ILE A 16 -6.54 -1.77 -8.55
C ILE A 16 -7.05 -1.03 -9.78
N LYS A 17 -6.66 -1.45 -10.99
CA LYS A 17 -7.07 -0.84 -12.26
C LYS A 17 -8.58 -0.91 -12.45
N ASP A 18 -9.18 -2.05 -12.19
CA ASP A 18 -10.63 -2.25 -12.33
C ASP A 18 -11.42 -1.34 -11.37
N LYS A 19 -10.91 -1.18 -10.13
CA LYS A 19 -11.58 -0.35 -9.10
C LYS A 19 -11.30 1.14 -9.25
N TYR A 20 -10.15 1.50 -9.80
CA TYR A 20 -9.71 2.88 -10.01
C TYR A 20 -9.17 3.08 -11.44
N PRO A 21 -10.05 3.12 -12.46
CA PRO A 21 -9.62 3.19 -13.86
C PRO A 21 -8.85 4.46 -14.23
N THR A 22 -9.03 5.53 -13.46
CA THR A 22 -8.35 6.82 -13.65
C THR A 22 -7.00 6.90 -12.93
N LEU A 23 -6.60 5.87 -12.16
CA LEU A 23 -5.29 5.86 -11.51
C LEU A 23 -4.20 5.61 -12.55
N LYS A 24 -3.14 6.43 -12.56
CA LYS A 24 -2.09 6.28 -13.59
C LYS A 24 -1.38 4.92 -13.44
N PRO A 25 -1.05 4.23 -14.55
CA PRO A 25 -0.43 2.90 -14.52
C PRO A 25 0.87 2.83 -13.71
N GLU A 26 1.65 3.90 -13.70
CA GLU A 26 2.87 4.01 -12.91
C GLU A 26 2.61 3.80 -11.41
N TYR A 27 1.56 4.42 -10.87
CA TYR A 27 1.20 4.29 -9.44
C TYR A 27 0.52 2.97 -9.13
N ILE A 28 -0.22 2.39 -10.09
CA ILE A 28 -0.75 1.01 -9.95
C ILE A 28 0.41 0.03 -9.71
N SER A 29 1.47 0.13 -10.51
CA SER A 29 2.67 -0.69 -10.36
C SER A 29 3.39 -0.42 -9.03
N GLN A 30 3.53 0.85 -8.63
CA GLN A 30 4.13 1.22 -7.34
C GLN A 30 3.37 0.63 -6.16
N PHE A 31 2.03 0.73 -6.13
CA PHE A 31 1.23 0.18 -5.01
C PHE A 31 1.28 -1.35 -4.96
N ALA A 32 1.26 -2.03 -6.11
CA ALA A 32 1.40 -3.47 -6.15
C ALA A 32 2.78 -3.94 -5.65
N THR A 33 3.83 -3.19 -6.00
CA THR A 33 5.21 -3.49 -5.56
C THR A 33 5.38 -3.20 -4.07
N LEU A 34 4.86 -2.07 -3.58
CA LEU A 34 4.83 -1.74 -2.15
C LEU A 34 4.19 -2.87 -1.32
N PHE A 35 3.05 -3.39 -1.78
CA PHE A 35 2.37 -4.49 -1.11
C PHE A 35 3.19 -5.79 -1.10
N ASP A 36 3.87 -6.10 -2.20
CA ASP A 36 4.77 -7.26 -2.30
C ASP A 36 6.00 -7.14 -1.39
N GLU A 37 6.58 -5.95 -1.25
CA GLU A 37 7.71 -5.72 -0.36
C GLU A 37 7.34 -5.86 1.12
N ILE A 38 6.24 -5.24 1.53
CA ILE A 38 5.70 -5.44 2.88
C ILE A 38 5.44 -6.94 3.11
N ARG A 39 4.94 -7.65 2.10
CA ARG A 39 4.70 -9.10 2.20
C ARG A 39 5.99 -9.88 2.43
N LYS A 40 7.02 -9.63 1.63
CA LYS A 40 8.32 -10.30 1.78
C LYS A 40 8.93 -10.04 3.16
N LYS A 41 8.77 -8.84 3.70
CA LYS A 41 9.19 -8.50 5.07
C LYS A 41 8.38 -9.25 6.14
N CYS A 42 7.08 -9.44 5.93
CA CYS A 42 6.27 -10.30 6.79
C CYS A 42 6.69 -11.78 6.71
N GLU A 43 6.98 -12.29 5.52
CA GLU A 43 7.46 -13.67 5.30
C GLU A 43 8.84 -13.90 5.94
N GLY A 44 9.70 -12.87 5.93
CA GLY A 44 10.98 -12.86 6.64
C GLY A 44 10.88 -12.69 8.16
N GLY A 45 9.66 -12.46 8.69
CA GLY A 45 9.43 -12.23 10.12
C GLY A 45 9.87 -10.85 10.63
N GLU A 46 10.16 -9.91 9.73
CA GLU A 46 10.58 -8.54 10.06
C GLU A 46 9.38 -7.63 10.40
N ILE A 47 8.19 -7.95 9.89
CA ILE A 47 6.95 -7.19 10.08
C ILE A 47 5.81 -8.16 10.42
N SER A 48 4.88 -7.75 11.29
CA SER A 48 3.70 -8.54 11.58
C SER A 48 2.80 -8.69 10.35
N THR A 49 2.20 -9.87 10.19
CA THR A 49 1.23 -10.14 9.10
C THR A 49 -0.01 -9.24 9.11
N ARG A 50 -0.24 -8.47 10.18
CA ARG A 50 -1.33 -7.47 10.29
C ARG A 50 -1.21 -6.32 9.30
N SER A 51 0.00 -6.02 8.83
CA SER A 51 0.29 -4.95 7.89
C SER A 51 -0.11 -5.30 6.45
N LEU A 52 -0.36 -6.59 6.16
CA LEU A 52 -0.82 -7.10 4.86
C LEU A 52 -2.35 -7.01 4.70
N ASP A 53 -2.88 -5.80 4.77
CA ASP A 53 -4.31 -5.57 4.53
C ASP A 53 -4.57 -5.04 3.12
N LEU A 54 -4.98 -5.93 2.21
CA LEU A 54 -5.40 -5.57 0.86
C LEU A 54 -6.55 -4.55 0.86
N ARG A 55 -7.53 -4.72 1.76
CA ARG A 55 -8.63 -3.77 1.90
C ARG A 55 -8.13 -2.43 2.42
N GLY A 56 -7.13 -2.45 3.31
CA GLY A 56 -6.39 -1.29 3.77
C GLY A 56 -5.81 -0.50 2.61
N LEU A 57 -4.98 -1.14 1.78
CA LEU A 57 -4.37 -0.53 0.59
C LEU A 57 -5.43 0.07 -0.35
N ILE A 58 -6.47 -0.70 -0.68
CA ILE A 58 -7.56 -0.26 -1.55
C ILE A 58 -8.30 0.95 -0.94
N SER A 59 -8.45 0.98 0.39
CA SER A 59 -9.07 2.12 1.08
C SER A 59 -8.18 3.36 1.03
N CYS A 60 -6.85 3.21 1.16
CA CYS A 60 -5.88 4.29 0.99
C CYS A 60 -6.01 4.95 -0.39
N ILE A 61 -6.05 4.15 -1.46
CA ILE A 61 -6.24 4.66 -2.83
C ILE A 61 -7.57 5.42 -2.95
N GLY A 62 -8.63 4.92 -2.29
CA GLY A 62 -9.91 5.62 -2.21
C GLY A 62 -9.85 6.97 -1.48
N MET A 63 -9.02 7.09 -0.45
CA MET A 63 -8.77 8.36 0.24
C MET A 63 -7.95 9.32 -0.62
N MET A 64 -6.96 8.81 -1.36
CA MET A 64 -6.17 9.61 -2.31
C MET A 64 -7.04 10.19 -3.42
N LYS A 65 -7.99 9.40 -3.94
CA LYS A 65 -8.98 9.88 -4.93
C LYS A 65 -9.87 11.01 -4.40
N LYS A 66 -10.02 11.12 -3.07
CA LYS A 66 -10.75 12.20 -2.40
C LYS A 66 -9.87 13.39 -2.01
N GLY A 67 -8.62 13.43 -2.48
CA GLY A 67 -7.69 14.54 -2.26
C GLY A 67 -6.75 14.36 -1.06
N LEU A 68 -6.78 13.22 -0.35
CA LEU A 68 -5.82 12.99 0.72
C LEU A 68 -4.41 12.74 0.16
N GLY A 69 -3.38 13.32 0.76
CA GLY A 69 -1.99 13.04 0.38
C GLY A 69 -1.64 11.55 0.47
N VAL A 70 -0.76 11.08 -0.42
CA VAL A 70 -0.46 9.66 -0.58
C VAL A 70 0.13 9.05 0.68
N THR A 71 1.18 9.67 1.25
CA THR A 71 1.81 9.20 2.50
C THR A 71 0.81 9.15 3.64
N LYS A 72 0.03 10.22 3.83
CA LYS A 72 -1.00 10.29 4.89
C LYS A 72 -2.08 9.21 4.75
N ALA A 73 -2.50 8.91 3.52
CA ALA A 73 -3.45 7.83 3.28
C ALA A 73 -2.87 6.46 3.67
N LEU A 74 -1.62 6.19 3.30
CA LEU A 74 -0.90 4.96 3.65
C LEU A 74 -0.62 4.87 5.16
N GLU A 75 -0.36 5.99 5.82
CA GLU A 75 -0.22 6.06 7.27
C GLU A 75 -1.47 5.55 7.98
N MET A 76 -2.63 6.05 7.57
CA MET A 76 -3.92 5.69 8.16
C MET A 76 -4.33 4.24 7.90
N GLY A 77 -4.04 3.71 6.70
CA GLY A 77 -4.57 2.41 6.29
C GLY A 77 -3.60 1.23 6.35
N LEU A 78 -2.29 1.48 6.41
CA LEU A 78 -1.24 0.45 6.47
C LEU A 78 -0.29 0.65 7.66
N ILE A 79 0.38 1.80 7.76
CA ILE A 79 1.47 2.00 8.74
C ILE A 79 0.95 1.96 10.19
N ASN A 80 -0.16 2.63 10.48
CA ASN A 80 -0.76 2.66 11.82
C ASN A 80 -1.36 1.31 12.28
N LYS A 81 -1.34 0.28 11.42
CA LYS A 81 -1.71 -1.09 11.82
C LYS A 81 -0.53 -1.86 12.45
N CYS A 82 0.69 -1.36 12.29
CA CYS A 82 1.85 -1.83 13.01
C CYS A 82 1.75 -1.32 14.45
N PHE A 83 1.64 -2.23 15.42
CA PHE A 83 1.57 -1.88 16.84
C PHE A 83 2.97 -1.61 17.41
N ASP A 84 3.95 -2.35 16.92
CA ASP A 84 5.35 -2.18 17.26
C ASP A 84 5.97 -0.99 16.50
N GLU A 85 6.78 -0.20 17.19
CA GLU A 85 7.38 1.03 16.64
C GLU A 85 8.45 0.72 15.59
N TYR A 86 9.21 -0.37 15.77
CA TYR A 86 10.22 -0.80 14.82
C TYR A 86 9.56 -1.29 13.52
N GLU A 87 8.52 -2.11 13.61
CA GLU A 87 7.72 -2.50 12.44
C GLU A 87 7.14 -1.29 11.71
N ARG A 88 6.63 -0.31 12.47
CA ARG A 88 6.07 0.93 11.90
C ARG A 88 7.12 1.69 11.10
N GLN A 89 8.31 1.85 11.66
CA GLN A 89 9.42 2.53 11.00
C GLN A 89 9.84 1.79 9.73
N LEU A 90 9.91 0.47 9.75
CA LEU A 90 10.23 -0.33 8.57
C LEU A 90 9.22 -0.12 7.43
N VAL A 91 7.92 -0.12 7.72
CA VAL A 91 6.90 0.15 6.69
C VAL A 91 7.02 1.58 6.17
N LEU A 92 7.27 2.55 7.06
CA LEU A 92 7.46 3.95 6.67
C LEU A 92 8.66 4.10 5.72
N ASP A 93 9.79 3.46 6.02
CA ASP A 93 10.99 3.51 5.18
C ASP A 93 10.72 2.94 3.78
N ILE A 94 9.96 1.84 3.68
CA ILE A 94 9.56 1.24 2.40
C ILE A 94 8.66 2.21 1.61
N VAL A 95 7.73 2.90 2.28
CA VAL A 95 6.85 3.89 1.63
C VAL A 95 7.67 5.09 1.13
N SER A 96 8.52 5.65 1.98
CA SER A 96 9.34 6.83 1.66
C SER A 96 10.38 6.58 0.57
N ALA A 97 10.86 5.33 0.43
CA ALA A 97 11.73 4.94 -0.67
C ALA A 97 11.03 4.95 -2.05
N ARG A 98 9.69 4.92 -2.08
CA ARG A 98 8.90 4.81 -3.33
C ARG A 98 8.14 6.06 -3.69
N LEU A 99 7.62 6.76 -2.69
CA LEU A 99 6.63 7.82 -2.87
C LEU A 99 7.13 9.08 -2.15
N PRO A 100 7.20 10.23 -2.84
CA PRO A 100 7.57 11.47 -2.19
C PRO A 100 6.50 11.90 -1.18
N GLU A 101 6.90 12.42 -0.02
CA GLU A 101 5.98 12.84 1.05
C GLU A 101 4.98 13.92 0.61
N SER A 102 5.40 14.80 -0.30
CA SER A 102 4.58 15.88 -0.85
C SER A 102 3.63 15.43 -1.96
N LEU A 103 3.53 14.13 -2.25
CA LEU A 103 2.68 13.61 -3.31
C LEU A 103 1.20 13.76 -2.96
N LEU A 104 0.54 14.66 -3.67
CA LEU A 104 -0.90 14.88 -3.56
C LEU A 104 -1.68 13.71 -4.13
N GLY A 105 -2.81 13.37 -3.49
CA GLY A 105 -3.67 12.30 -3.95
C GLY A 105 -4.23 12.54 -5.35
N GLU A 106 -4.47 13.79 -5.74
CA GLU A 106 -5.01 14.13 -7.07
C GLU A 106 -3.99 13.95 -8.19
N SER A 107 -2.70 14.14 -7.91
CA SER A 107 -1.66 14.11 -8.95
C SER A 107 -1.38 12.71 -9.49
N ILE A 108 -1.81 11.67 -8.77
CA ILE A 108 -1.64 10.27 -9.16
C ILE A 108 -2.79 9.74 -10.03
N PHE A 109 -3.90 10.49 -10.11
CA PHE A 109 -5.01 10.19 -11.02
C PHE A 109 -4.93 11.05 -12.29
N SER A 110 -5.58 10.57 -13.35
CA SER A 110 -5.79 11.25 -14.64
C SER A 110 -7.17 11.89 -14.71
#